data_AF-A0A8S3R0I5-F1
#
_entry.id   AF-A0A8S3R0I5-F1
#
_cell.length_a   1.000
_cell.length_b   1.000
_cell.length_c   1.000
_cell.angle_alpha   90.00
_cell.angle_beta   90.00
_cell.angle_gamma   90.00
#
_symmetry.space_group_name_H-M   'P 1'
#
loop_
_entity.id
_entity.type
_entity.pdbx_description
1 polymer ?
#
loop_
_entity_poly.entity_id
_entity_poly.type
_entity_poly.pdbx_seq_one_letter_code
_entity_poly.pdbx_strand_id
1 'polypeptide(L)'
;MADNIEDDEKEIGKGHILEEFKEINEIKGLIDNLKDIFKDQVAVETTVERFTFIVDKYQEQPHLIDGHLESLMTQLLEIIRNPSSPNPLIHLTFKCLYFITKMRGAKVIVRLFPHEVADVEPVIALLTAQDPKDYENWETRYELLLWMSMVSMIPFDMVRLDSNVTSEDGKRRKPAMDRILDLAKLYLTVNDKSRETQSEIIDFVFSVIPNSE
;
A
#
# COMPACT_ATOMS: atom_id res chain seq x y z
N MET A 1 -0.62 64.91 -23.79
CA MET A 1 -1.03 64.22 -22.55
C MET A 1 -1.17 62.77 -22.96
N ALA A 2 -0.13 61.97 -22.73
CA ALA A 2 -0.09 60.56 -23.11
C ALA A 2 -0.46 59.74 -21.86
N ASP A 3 -1.47 58.88 -22.00
CA ASP A 3 -1.84 57.89 -20.99
C ASP A 3 -0.74 56.83 -20.91
N ASN A 4 -0.17 56.68 -19.71
CA ASN A 4 0.59 55.50 -19.31
C ASN A 4 -0.41 54.45 -18.83
N ILE A 5 -0.63 53.42 -19.63
CA ILE A 5 -1.21 52.16 -19.14
C ILE A 5 -0.01 51.24 -18.87
N GLU A 6 0.30 51.10 -17.59
CA GLU A 6 1.11 49.99 -17.07
C GLU A 6 0.26 48.73 -17.24
N ASP A 7 0.56 47.92 -18.26
CA ASP A 7 0.06 46.55 -18.32
C ASP A 7 0.99 45.68 -17.46
N ASP A 8 0.48 45.38 -16.26
CA ASP A 8 0.92 44.31 -15.37
C ASP A 8 1.07 42.99 -16.15
N GLU A 9 2.29 42.65 -16.54
CA GLU A 9 2.65 41.27 -16.89
C GLU A 9 2.50 40.41 -15.62
N LYS A 10 1.31 39.81 -15.52
CA LYS A 10 0.98 38.74 -14.58
C LYS A 10 2.11 37.74 -14.51
N GLU A 11 2.74 37.62 -13.33
CA GLU A 11 3.64 36.53 -13.00
C GLU A 11 2.94 35.20 -13.28
N ILE A 12 3.31 34.58 -14.39
CA ILE A 12 2.98 33.21 -14.71
C ILE A 12 3.68 32.37 -13.63
N GLY A 13 2.86 31.70 -12.81
CA GLY A 13 3.33 30.80 -11.75
C GLY A 13 4.40 29.86 -12.30
N LYS A 14 5.64 30.08 -11.86
CA LYS A 14 6.78 29.18 -12.10
C LYS A 14 6.53 27.88 -11.34
N GLY A 15 5.70 27.01 -11.89
CA GLY A 15 5.75 25.60 -11.55
C GLY A 15 7.19 25.15 -11.82
N HIS A 16 7.95 24.88 -10.77
CA HIS A 16 9.26 24.25 -10.89
C HIS A 16 9.04 22.88 -11.52
N ILE A 17 9.21 22.76 -12.84
CA ILE A 17 9.18 21.47 -13.53
C ILE A 17 10.44 20.73 -13.10
N LEU A 18 10.28 19.65 -12.36
CA LEU A 18 11.38 18.75 -12.00
C LEU A 18 11.57 17.78 -13.17
N GLU A 19 12.81 17.62 -13.62
CA GLU A 19 13.14 16.73 -14.74
C GLU A 19 13.28 15.26 -14.30
N GLU A 20 13.59 15.01 -13.02
CA GLU A 20 13.89 13.69 -12.48
C GLU A 20 13.60 13.61 -10.97
N PHE A 21 13.44 12.39 -10.46
CA PHE A 21 13.32 12.13 -9.02
C PHE A 21 14.72 12.05 -8.38
N LYS A 22 15.21 13.18 -7.86
CA LYS A 22 16.60 13.32 -7.38
C LYS A 22 16.89 12.57 -6.09
N GLU A 23 15.91 12.49 -5.20
CA GLU A 23 16.05 11.91 -3.86
C GLU A 23 15.81 10.39 -3.84
N ILE A 24 15.89 9.68 -4.97
CA ILE A 24 15.61 8.24 -5.02
C ILE A 24 16.59 7.44 -4.14
N ASN A 25 17.88 7.78 -4.19
CA ASN A 25 18.90 7.09 -3.40
C ASN A 25 18.70 7.35 -1.90
N GLU A 26 18.18 8.53 -1.56
CA GLU A 26 17.83 8.87 -0.19
C GLU A 26 16.63 8.04 0.29
N ILE A 27 15.55 7.99 -0.48
CA ILE A 27 14.38 7.14 -0.17
C ILE A 27 14.78 5.68 0.02
N LYS A 28 15.59 5.13 -0.89
CA LYS A 28 16.11 3.75 -0.76
C LYS A 28 16.92 3.57 0.52
N GLY A 29 17.81 4.51 0.83
CA GLY A 29 18.58 4.49 2.07
C GLY A 29 17.71 4.57 3.32
N LEU A 30 16.63 5.36 3.30
CA LEU A 30 15.66 5.43 4.41
C LEU A 30 14.93 4.09 4.59
N ILE A 31 14.56 3.41 3.49
CA ILE A 31 13.91 2.08 3.52
C ILE A 31 14.86 1.02 4.08
N ASP A 32 16.12 1.01 3.64
CA ASP A 32 17.12 0.05 4.12
C ASP A 32 17.38 0.22 5.62
N ASN A 33 17.44 1.47 6.08
CA ASN A 33 17.69 1.83 7.48
C ASN A 33 16.53 1.48 8.43
N LEU A 34 15.32 1.16 7.91
CA LEU A 34 14.17 0.79 8.76
C LEU A 34 14.49 -0.37 9.71
N LYS A 35 15.31 -1.33 9.25
CA LYS A 35 15.72 -2.52 10.02
C LYS A 35 16.54 -2.17 11.26
N ASP A 36 17.21 -1.02 11.26
CA ASP A 36 18.08 -0.60 12.35
C ASP A 36 17.33 0.33 13.32
N ILE A 37 16.40 1.14 12.81
CA ILE A 37 15.75 2.20 13.60
C ILE A 37 14.41 1.81 14.22
N PHE A 38 13.75 0.72 13.80
CA PHE A 38 12.35 0.42 14.19
C PHE A 38 12.09 0.32 15.71
N LYS A 39 13.13 0.25 16.54
CA LYS A 39 13.03 0.24 18.02
C LYS A 39 13.22 1.62 18.66
N ASP A 40 13.75 2.59 17.91
CA ASP A 40 14.01 3.95 18.37
C ASP A 40 12.94 4.89 17.81
N GLN A 41 12.02 5.29 18.68
CA GLN A 41 10.88 6.14 18.32
C GLN A 41 11.33 7.48 17.70
N VAL A 42 12.41 8.09 18.20
CA VAL A 42 12.89 9.38 17.71
C VAL A 42 13.49 9.23 16.31
N ALA A 43 14.26 8.16 16.08
CA ALA A 43 14.82 7.86 14.78
C ALA A 43 13.73 7.50 13.74
N VAL A 44 12.70 6.78 14.17
CA VAL A 44 11.52 6.47 13.35
C VAL A 44 10.78 7.74 12.95
N GLU A 45 10.46 8.61 13.90
CA GLU A 45 9.77 9.88 13.64
C GLU A 45 10.57 10.75 12.67
N THR A 46 11.87 10.92 12.91
CA THR A 46 12.76 11.69 12.03
C THR A 46 12.78 11.12 10.60
N THR A 47 12.81 9.79 10.47
CA THR A 47 12.81 9.11 9.17
C THR A 47 11.48 9.28 8.46
N VAL A 48 10.35 9.15 9.17
CA VAL A 48 9.00 9.34 8.63
C VAL A 48 8.77 10.78 8.18
N GLU A 49 9.20 11.76 8.97
CA GLU A 49 9.14 13.17 8.61
C GLU A 49 9.96 13.46 7.34
N ARG A 50 11.18 12.91 7.27
CA ARG A 50 12.04 13.08 6.09
C ARG A 50 11.45 12.44 4.85
N PHE A 51 10.90 11.23 4.99
CA PHE A 51 10.23 10.50 3.90
C PHE A 51 9.02 11.30 3.39
N THR A 52 8.22 11.82 4.31
CA THR A 52 7.04 12.63 4.00
C THR A 52 7.43 13.92 3.28
N PHE A 53 8.47 14.62 3.76
CA PHE A 53 8.99 15.83 3.12
C PHE A 53 9.42 15.58 1.66
N ILE A 54 10.11 14.47 1.39
CA ILE A 54 10.50 14.10 0.02
C ILE A 54 9.25 13.81 -0.81
N VAL A 55 8.33 13.00 -0.30
CA VAL A 55 7.08 12.65 -1.00
C VAL A 55 6.25 13.89 -1.36
N ASP A 56 6.07 14.81 -0.41
CA ASP A 56 5.28 16.03 -0.61
C ASP A 56 5.87 16.92 -1.71
N LYS A 57 7.20 16.95 -1.87
CA LYS A 57 7.87 17.70 -2.95
C LYS A 57 7.48 17.22 -4.36
N TYR A 58 7.13 15.95 -4.50
CA TYR A 58 6.83 15.31 -5.79
C TYR A 58 5.33 15.12 -6.04
N GLN A 59 4.45 15.58 -5.15
CA GLN A 59 2.98 15.41 -5.29
C GLN A 59 2.41 16.05 -6.55
N GLU A 60 3.00 17.16 -7.04
CA GLU A 60 2.57 17.83 -8.29
C GLU A 60 3.04 17.08 -9.55
N GLN A 61 4.09 16.27 -9.45
CA GLN A 61 4.68 15.51 -10.57
C GLN A 61 4.99 14.06 -10.17
N PRO A 62 3.96 13.29 -9.76
CA PRO A 62 4.17 11.98 -9.15
C PRO A 62 4.68 10.94 -10.13
N HIS A 63 4.53 11.15 -11.44
CA HIS A 63 5.02 10.27 -12.50
C HIS A 63 6.55 10.14 -12.52
N LEU A 64 7.29 11.06 -11.90
CA LEU A 64 8.76 11.02 -11.83
C LEU A 64 9.27 9.81 -11.05
N ILE A 65 8.46 9.22 -10.16
CA ILE A 65 8.86 8.02 -9.41
C ILE A 65 8.69 6.73 -10.22
N ASP A 66 7.97 6.75 -11.35
CA ASP A 66 7.49 5.54 -12.04
C ASP A 66 8.63 4.58 -12.41
N GLY A 67 9.76 5.12 -12.90
CA GLY A 67 10.95 4.34 -13.23
C GLY A 67 11.67 3.71 -12.04
N HIS A 68 11.25 4.02 -10.80
CA HIS A 68 11.84 3.53 -9.57
C HIS A 68 10.89 2.67 -8.73
N LEU A 69 9.60 2.67 -9.04
CA LEU A 69 8.58 1.99 -8.24
C LEU A 69 8.86 0.49 -8.08
N GLU A 70 9.24 -0.23 -9.15
CA GLU A 70 9.54 -1.66 -9.07
C GLU A 70 10.68 -1.95 -8.07
N SER A 71 11.73 -1.13 -8.09
CA SER A 71 12.86 -1.29 -7.17
C SER A 71 12.47 -0.96 -5.73
N LEU A 72 11.65 0.06 -5.51
CA LEU A 72 11.15 0.43 -4.18
C LEU A 72 10.23 -0.65 -3.62
N MET A 73 9.29 -1.14 -4.45
CA MET A 73 8.39 -2.24 -4.10
C MET A 73 9.17 -3.49 -3.71
N THR A 74 10.21 -3.84 -4.46
CA THR A 74 11.07 -4.99 -4.15
C THR A 74 11.68 -4.86 -2.75
N GLN A 75 12.29 -3.71 -2.43
CA GLN A 75 12.90 -3.48 -1.10
C GLN A 75 11.88 -3.55 0.04
N LEU A 76 10.69 -2.95 -0.14
CA LEU A 76 9.63 -2.97 0.87
C LEU A 76 9.11 -4.39 1.08
N LEU A 77 8.87 -5.14 0.00
CA LEU A 77 8.37 -6.51 0.04
C LEU A 77 9.38 -7.48 0.64
N GLU A 78 10.68 -7.27 0.45
CA GLU A 78 11.74 -8.05 1.12
C GLU A 78 11.65 -7.94 2.64
N ILE A 79 11.30 -6.77 3.17
CA ILE A 79 11.11 -6.58 4.62
C ILE A 79 9.80 -7.23 5.07
N ILE A 80 8.70 -6.99 4.34
CA ILE A 80 7.35 -7.47 4.71
C ILE A 80 7.26 -9.00 4.68
N ARG A 81 7.86 -9.64 3.66
CA ARG A 81 7.80 -11.10 3.46
C ARG A 81 8.83 -11.86 4.30
N ASN A 82 9.78 -11.18 4.95
CA ASN A 82 10.76 -11.84 5.78
C ASN A 82 10.11 -12.34 7.09
N PRO A 83 10.10 -13.65 7.37
CA PRO A 83 9.46 -14.22 8.56
C PRO A 83 10.13 -13.80 9.87
N SER A 84 11.35 -13.25 9.81
CA SER A 84 12.08 -12.73 10.98
C SER A 84 11.76 -11.27 11.27
N SER A 85 11.00 -10.60 10.41
CA SER A 85 10.63 -9.19 10.61
C SER A 85 9.61 -9.06 11.74
N PRO A 86 9.89 -8.25 12.77
CA PRO A 86 8.94 -8.01 13.85
C PRO A 86 7.81 -7.06 13.40
N ASN A 87 6.63 -7.18 14.01
CA ASN A 87 5.44 -6.37 13.65
C ASN A 87 5.71 -4.86 13.58
N PRO A 88 6.42 -4.21 14.52
CA PRO A 88 6.69 -2.77 14.43
C PRO A 88 7.47 -2.37 13.17
N LEU A 89 8.39 -3.23 12.72
CA LEU A 89 9.13 -3.03 11.47
C LEU A 89 8.18 -3.15 10.27
N ILE A 90 7.34 -4.19 10.24
CA ILE A 90 6.35 -4.41 9.19
C ILE A 90 5.40 -3.21 9.08
N HIS A 91 4.88 -2.72 10.21
CA HIS A 91 4.00 -1.55 10.24
C HIS A 91 4.68 -0.29 9.71
N LEU A 92 5.92 -0.05 10.12
CA LEU A 92 6.71 1.07 9.63
C LEU A 92 6.98 0.98 8.12
N THR A 93 7.29 -0.22 7.62
CA THR A 93 7.47 -0.47 6.18
C THR A 93 6.18 -0.20 5.41
N PHE A 94 5.02 -0.66 5.90
CA PHE A 94 3.73 -0.36 5.28
C PHE A 94 3.39 1.13 5.33
N LYS A 95 3.80 1.85 6.38
CA LYS A 95 3.64 3.31 6.45
C LYS A 95 4.46 4.03 5.37
N CYS A 96 5.69 3.61 5.12
CA CYS A 96 6.48 4.10 4.00
C CYS A 96 5.84 3.78 2.64
N LEU A 97 5.33 2.55 2.48
CA LEU A 97 4.59 2.16 1.28
C LEU A 97 3.37 3.06 1.08
N TYR A 98 2.60 3.33 2.14
CA TYR A 98 1.44 4.22 2.09
C TYR A 98 1.80 5.62 1.60
N PHE A 99 2.92 6.20 2.00
CA PHE A 99 3.33 7.51 1.47
C PHE A 99 3.60 7.46 -0.04
N ILE A 100 4.25 6.40 -0.54
CA ILE A 100 4.44 6.20 -1.98
C ILE A 100 3.08 6.04 -2.68
N THR A 101 2.19 5.22 -2.11
CA THR A 101 0.82 5.01 -2.62
C THR A 101 0.02 6.30 -2.67
N LYS A 102 0.10 7.13 -1.62
CA LYS A 102 -0.56 8.43 -1.53
C LYS A 102 -0.02 9.39 -2.59
N MET A 103 1.29 9.42 -2.80
CA MET A 103 1.93 10.29 -3.78
C MET A 103 1.56 9.90 -5.21
N ARG A 104 1.71 8.61 -5.54
CA ARG A 104 1.61 8.13 -6.92
C ARG A 104 0.18 7.80 -7.34
N GLY A 105 -0.60 7.27 -6.41
CA GLY A 105 -1.94 6.74 -6.61
C GLY A 105 -2.00 5.21 -6.50
N ALA A 106 -3.02 4.73 -5.79
CA ALA A 106 -3.24 3.32 -5.50
C ALA A 106 -3.25 2.44 -6.76
N LYS A 107 -3.92 2.86 -7.83
CA LYS A 107 -4.05 2.06 -9.07
C LYS A 107 -2.72 1.61 -9.67
N VAL A 108 -1.65 2.40 -9.51
CA VAL A 108 -0.32 2.06 -10.04
C VAL A 108 0.38 1.09 -9.09
N ILE A 109 0.40 1.38 -7.79
CA ILE A 109 1.04 0.52 -6.78
C ILE A 109 0.39 -0.85 -6.70
N VAL A 110 -0.94 -0.89 -6.77
CA VAL A 110 -1.75 -2.10 -6.78
C VAL A 110 -1.27 -3.09 -7.84
N ARG A 111 -0.94 -2.61 -9.04
CA ARG A 111 -0.44 -3.47 -10.14
C ARG A 111 0.97 -4.03 -9.92
N LEU A 112 1.72 -3.48 -8.97
CA LEU A 112 3.06 -3.92 -8.62
C LEU A 112 3.08 -4.93 -7.47
N PHE A 113 1.93 -5.19 -6.83
CA PHE A 113 1.86 -6.22 -5.80
C PHE A 113 2.06 -7.63 -6.40
N PRO A 114 2.78 -8.51 -5.68
CA PRO A 114 2.82 -9.93 -5.98
C PRO A 114 1.41 -10.50 -5.97
N HIS A 115 1.05 -11.22 -7.01
CA HIS A 115 -0.29 -11.74 -7.20
C HIS A 115 -0.19 -13.18 -7.71
N GLU A 116 0.64 -14.00 -7.06
CA GLU A 116 0.64 -15.44 -7.29
C GLU A 116 -0.15 -16.16 -6.19
N VAL A 117 -0.53 -17.42 -6.44
CA VAL A 117 -1.23 -18.27 -5.46
C VAL A 117 -0.47 -18.35 -4.14
N ALA A 118 0.86 -18.36 -4.22
CA ALA A 118 1.75 -18.42 -3.07
C ALA A 118 1.68 -17.17 -2.17
N ASP A 119 1.17 -16.04 -2.70
CA ASP A 119 1.05 -14.78 -1.96
C ASP A 119 -0.29 -14.64 -1.23
N VAL A 120 -1.31 -15.42 -1.61
CA VAL A 120 -2.66 -15.36 -1.01
C VAL A 120 -2.62 -15.64 0.50
N GLU A 121 -2.01 -16.74 0.91
CA GLU A 121 -2.02 -17.15 2.32
C GLU A 121 -1.19 -16.22 3.22
N PRO A 122 0.01 -15.75 2.82
CA PRO A 122 0.73 -14.70 3.55
C PRO A 122 -0.09 -13.42 3.75
N VAL A 123 -0.77 -12.92 2.71
CA VAL A 123 -1.59 -11.70 2.81
C VAL A 123 -2.77 -11.90 3.75
N ILE A 124 -3.47 -13.05 3.66
CA ILE A 124 -4.56 -13.38 4.60
C ILE A 124 -4.02 -13.47 6.04
N ALA A 125 -2.87 -14.10 6.25
CA ALA A 125 -2.28 -14.23 7.58
C ALA A 125 -1.90 -12.86 8.18
N LEU A 126 -1.25 -12.00 7.40
CA LEU A 126 -0.90 -10.63 7.82
C LEU A 126 -2.13 -9.81 8.16
N LEU A 127 -3.18 -9.87 7.34
CA LEU A 127 -4.42 -9.11 7.54
C LEU A 127 -5.25 -9.64 8.73
N THR A 128 -5.23 -10.95 8.97
CA THR A 128 -5.88 -11.58 10.13
C THR A 128 -5.17 -11.24 11.45
N ALA A 129 -3.85 -11.03 11.41
CA ALA A 129 -3.07 -10.64 12.57
C ALA A 129 -3.27 -9.17 12.99
N GLN A 130 -3.90 -8.35 12.15
CA GLN A 130 -4.17 -6.94 12.46
C GLN A 130 -5.35 -6.81 13.42
N ASP A 131 -5.31 -5.77 14.28
CA ASP A 131 -6.47 -5.34 15.05
C ASP A 131 -7.27 -4.31 14.22
N PRO A 132 -8.56 -4.57 13.90
CA PRO A 132 -9.42 -3.60 13.22
C PRO A 132 -9.67 -2.30 14.00
N LYS A 133 -9.41 -2.29 15.31
CA LYS A 133 -9.61 -1.12 16.18
C LYS A 133 -8.31 -0.37 16.49
N ASP A 134 -7.18 -0.83 15.95
CA ASP A 134 -5.92 -0.13 16.08
C ASP A 134 -5.89 1.09 15.17
N TYR A 135 -5.93 2.29 15.74
CA TYR A 135 -5.89 3.52 14.93
C TYR A 135 -4.46 3.98 14.62
N GLU A 136 -3.43 3.37 15.21
CA GLU A 136 -2.03 3.77 15.02
C GLU A 136 -1.43 3.16 13.75
N ASN A 137 -1.83 1.94 13.39
CA ASN A 137 -1.28 1.20 12.24
C ASN A 137 -2.29 1.02 11.09
N TRP A 138 -3.20 1.97 10.91
CA TRP A 138 -4.23 1.92 9.87
C TRP A 138 -3.63 1.85 8.45
N GLU A 139 -2.44 2.41 8.22
CA GLU A 139 -1.72 2.32 6.94
C GLU A 139 -1.38 0.87 6.57
N THR A 140 -1.06 0.03 7.57
CA THR A 140 -0.81 -1.40 7.35
C THR A 140 -2.05 -2.08 6.80
N ARG A 141 -3.20 -1.83 7.42
CA ARG A 141 -4.47 -2.41 6.97
C ARG A 141 -4.84 -1.93 5.58
N TYR A 142 -4.67 -0.63 5.33
CA TYR A 142 -4.93 -0.03 4.03
C TYR A 142 -4.16 -0.74 2.91
N GLU A 143 -2.85 -0.88 3.06
CA GLU A 143 -1.98 -1.52 2.06
C GLU A 143 -2.27 -3.02 1.93
N LEU A 144 -2.54 -3.71 3.03
CA LEU A 144 -2.93 -5.13 2.99
C LEU A 144 -4.27 -5.35 2.29
N LEU A 145 -5.24 -4.44 2.45
CA LEU A 145 -6.53 -4.50 1.74
C LEU A 145 -6.35 -4.26 0.24
N LEU A 146 -5.50 -3.30 -0.14
CA LEU A 146 -5.12 -3.10 -1.54
C LEU A 146 -4.47 -4.35 -2.13
N TRP A 147 -3.53 -4.95 -1.41
CA TRP A 147 -2.89 -6.19 -1.86
C TRP A 147 -3.89 -7.35 -1.93
N MET A 148 -4.79 -7.48 -0.94
CA MET A 148 -5.85 -8.48 -0.93
C MET A 148 -6.78 -8.35 -2.15
N SER A 149 -7.08 -7.12 -2.58
CA SER A 149 -7.90 -6.88 -3.78
C SER A 149 -7.24 -7.44 -5.05
N MET A 150 -5.91 -7.37 -5.15
CA MET A 150 -5.16 -7.90 -6.30
C MET A 150 -5.09 -9.41 -6.31
N VAL A 151 -4.78 -10.04 -5.18
CA VAL A 151 -4.73 -11.51 -5.11
C VAL A 151 -6.11 -12.13 -5.32
N SER A 152 -7.19 -11.40 -5.01
CA SER A 152 -8.57 -11.81 -5.26
C SER A 152 -8.99 -11.73 -6.73
N MET A 153 -8.22 -11.05 -7.60
CA MET A 153 -8.46 -11.01 -9.05
C MET A 153 -8.16 -12.33 -9.77
N ILE A 154 -7.71 -13.36 -9.06
CA ILE A 154 -7.19 -14.60 -9.63
C ILE A 154 -8.16 -15.76 -9.34
N PRO A 155 -9.29 -15.84 -10.06
CA PRO A 155 -10.36 -16.79 -9.75
C PRO A 155 -9.93 -18.26 -9.90
N PHE A 156 -9.04 -18.57 -10.85
CA PHE A 156 -8.68 -19.96 -11.18
C PHE A 156 -7.79 -20.64 -10.13
N ASP A 157 -7.00 -19.86 -9.40
CA ASP A 157 -6.03 -20.41 -8.46
C ASP A 157 -6.59 -20.64 -7.06
N MET A 158 -7.61 -19.87 -6.67
CA MET A 158 -8.25 -20.01 -5.35
C MET A 158 -8.98 -21.35 -5.22
N VAL A 159 -9.59 -21.83 -6.30
CA VAL A 159 -10.19 -23.19 -6.35
C VAL A 159 -9.13 -24.28 -6.11
N ARG A 160 -7.91 -24.12 -6.65
CA ARG A 160 -6.79 -25.06 -6.42
C ARG A 160 -6.25 -24.96 -4.99
N LEU A 161 -6.16 -23.75 -4.45
CA LEU A 161 -5.73 -23.51 -3.07
C LEU A 161 -6.68 -24.21 -2.08
N ASP A 162 -7.98 -24.09 -2.29
CA ASP A 162 -9.01 -24.67 -1.41
C ASP A 162 -9.10 -26.20 -1.49
N SER A 163 -8.64 -26.78 -2.60
CA SER A 163 -8.61 -28.24 -2.82
C SER A 163 -7.57 -28.95 -1.93
N ASN A 164 -6.57 -28.23 -1.41
CA ASN A 164 -5.37 -28.81 -0.79
C ASN A 164 -5.25 -28.60 0.73
N VAL A 165 -6.20 -27.96 1.41
CA VAL A 165 -6.04 -27.54 2.81
C VAL A 165 -6.96 -28.30 3.77
N THR A 166 -6.48 -29.43 4.28
CA THR A 166 -6.98 -30.04 5.52
C THR A 166 -6.27 -29.39 6.72
N SER A 167 -7.00 -28.82 7.69
CA SER A 167 -6.37 -28.36 8.94
C SER A 167 -5.85 -29.54 9.75
N GLU A 168 -4.85 -29.29 10.60
CA GLU A 168 -4.21 -30.28 11.49
C GLU A 168 -5.22 -31.01 12.42
N ASP A 169 -6.39 -30.40 12.67
CA ASP A 169 -7.50 -30.97 13.45
C ASP A 169 -8.45 -31.90 12.66
N GLY A 170 -8.14 -32.23 11.40
CA GLY A 170 -9.02 -33.02 10.52
C GLY A 170 -10.31 -32.32 10.09
N LYS A 171 -10.51 -31.05 10.48
CA LYS A 171 -11.58 -30.18 10.00
C LYS A 171 -11.13 -29.48 8.72
N ARG A 172 -12.01 -29.42 7.71
CA ARG A 172 -11.77 -28.58 6.53
C ARG A 172 -11.59 -27.13 6.98
N ARG A 173 -10.47 -26.51 6.60
CA ARG A 173 -10.29 -25.07 6.77
C ARG A 173 -11.31 -24.36 5.90
N LYS A 174 -11.81 -23.19 6.33
CA LYS A 174 -12.66 -22.35 5.48
C LYS A 174 -11.90 -22.03 4.17
N PRO A 175 -12.56 -22.12 3.00
CA PRO A 175 -12.03 -21.66 1.73
C PRO A 175 -11.37 -20.27 1.83
N ALA A 176 -10.30 -20.04 1.07
CA ALA A 176 -9.61 -18.76 0.98
C ALA A 176 -10.58 -17.65 0.57
N MET A 177 -11.48 -17.93 -0.38
CA MET A 177 -12.54 -17.00 -0.79
C MET A 177 -13.48 -16.63 0.36
N ASP A 178 -13.93 -17.61 1.16
CA ASP A 178 -14.79 -17.34 2.31
C ASP A 178 -14.07 -16.49 3.37
N ARG A 179 -12.77 -16.74 3.59
CA ARG A 179 -11.94 -15.95 4.50
C ARG A 179 -11.73 -14.52 4.00
N ILE A 180 -11.50 -14.36 2.70
CA ILE A 180 -11.39 -13.04 2.04
C ILE A 180 -12.70 -12.27 2.21
N LEU A 181 -13.85 -12.92 1.95
CA LEU A 181 -15.17 -12.32 2.13
C LEU A 181 -15.46 -11.95 3.59
N ASP A 182 -15.09 -12.80 4.55
CA ASP A 182 -15.23 -12.52 5.98
C ASP A 182 -14.36 -11.31 6.39
N LEU A 183 -13.13 -11.21 5.88
CA LEU A 183 -12.23 -10.07 6.11
C LEU A 183 -12.76 -8.79 5.45
N ALA A 184 -13.24 -8.86 4.21
CA ALA A 184 -13.87 -7.72 3.54
C ALA A 184 -15.08 -7.20 4.32
N LYS A 185 -15.94 -8.10 4.82
CA LYS A 185 -17.09 -7.75 5.67
C LYS A 185 -16.68 -7.15 7.01
N LEU A 186 -15.63 -7.68 7.64
CA LEU A 186 -15.10 -7.15 8.89
C LEU A 186 -14.63 -5.71 8.72
N TYR A 187 -13.81 -5.46 7.69
CA TYR A 187 -13.21 -4.15 7.48
C TYR A 187 -14.17 -3.10 6.93
N LEU A 188 -15.25 -3.51 6.25
CA LEU A 188 -16.40 -2.65 5.91
C LEU A 188 -17.05 -1.93 7.09
N THR A 189 -16.94 -2.51 8.29
CA THR A 189 -17.56 -1.95 9.50
C THR A 189 -16.63 -0.97 10.23
N VAL A 190 -15.38 -0.82 9.78
CA VAL A 190 -14.38 0.05 10.40
C VAL A 190 -14.45 1.45 9.78
N ASN A 191 -14.72 2.46 10.60
CA ASN A 191 -14.72 3.88 10.20
C ASN A 191 -13.29 4.46 10.24
N ASP A 192 -12.44 4.09 9.29
CA ASP A 192 -11.17 4.77 9.03
C ASP A 192 -11.03 5.12 7.54
N LYS A 193 -9.91 5.77 7.14
CA LYS A 193 -9.62 6.14 5.75
C LYS A 193 -9.57 4.95 4.79
N SER A 194 -9.46 3.71 5.31
CA SER A 194 -9.54 2.51 4.48
C SER A 194 -10.96 2.29 3.93
N ARG A 195 -12.00 2.91 4.49
CA ARG A 195 -13.39 2.80 4.01
C ARG A 195 -13.61 3.31 2.57
N GLU A 196 -12.96 4.40 2.17
CA GLU A 196 -13.10 4.93 0.80
C GLU A 196 -12.50 3.96 -0.23
N THR A 197 -11.33 3.41 0.08
CA THR A 197 -10.65 2.40 -0.74
C THR A 197 -11.36 1.05 -0.69
N GLN A 198 -12.03 0.72 0.41
CA GLN A 198 -12.86 -0.47 0.52
C GLN A 198 -14.09 -0.41 -0.39
N SER A 199 -14.75 0.74 -0.56
CA SER A 199 -15.87 0.84 -1.51
C SER A 199 -15.42 0.49 -2.93
N GLU A 200 -14.25 0.99 -3.34
CA GLU A 200 -13.67 0.66 -4.64
C GLU A 200 -13.24 -0.80 -4.73
N ILE A 201 -12.64 -1.37 -3.68
CA ILE A 201 -12.30 -2.79 -3.60
C ILE A 201 -13.55 -3.66 -3.67
N ILE A 202 -14.66 -3.24 -3.07
CA ILE A 202 -15.90 -3.99 -3.02
C ILE A 202 -16.63 -3.93 -4.35
N ASP A 203 -16.74 -2.75 -4.96
CA ASP A 203 -17.26 -2.62 -6.32
C ASP A 203 -16.42 -3.44 -7.30
N PHE A 204 -15.11 -3.47 -7.10
CA PHE A 204 -14.18 -4.26 -7.88
C PHE A 204 -14.32 -5.78 -7.63
N VAL A 205 -14.38 -6.22 -6.37
CA VAL A 205 -14.56 -7.64 -5.98
C VAL A 205 -15.94 -8.14 -6.42
N PHE A 206 -17.01 -7.35 -6.29
CA PHE A 206 -18.34 -7.68 -6.82
C PHE A 206 -18.39 -7.65 -8.36
N SER A 207 -17.56 -6.85 -9.02
CA SER A 207 -17.39 -6.90 -10.48
C SER A 207 -16.69 -8.17 -10.96
N VAL A 208 -15.87 -8.81 -10.12
CA VAL A 208 -14.99 -9.93 -10.50
C VAL A 208 -15.50 -11.28 -10.02
N ILE A 209 -16.23 -11.34 -8.89
CA ILE A 209 -16.97 -12.53 -8.49
C ILE A 209 -18.16 -12.65 -9.45
N PRO A 210 -18.20 -13.65 -10.36
CA PRO A 210 -19.40 -13.87 -11.16
C PRO A 210 -20.52 -14.14 -10.17
N ASN A 211 -21.65 -13.42 -10.31
CA ASN A 211 -22.87 -13.68 -9.56
C ASN A 211 -23.06 -15.19 -9.47
N SER A 212 -22.85 -15.75 -8.27
CA SER A 212 -23.25 -17.11 -7.97
C SER A 212 -24.77 -17.07 -7.77
N GLU A 213 -25.50 -17.04 -8.88
CA GLU A 213 -26.86 -17.56 -8.98
C GLU A 213 -26.81 -18.97 -9.59
#